data_AF-A0AAW0MI99-F1
#
_entry.id   AF-A0AAW0MI99-F1
#
_cell.length_a   1.000
_cell.length_b   1.000
_cell.length_c   1.000
_cell.angle_alpha   90.00
_cell.angle_beta   90.00
_cell.angle_gamma   90.00
#
_symmetry.space_group_name_H-M   'P 1'
#
loop_
_entity.id
_entity.type
_entity.pdbx_description
1 polymer ?
#
loop_
_entity_poly.entity_id
_entity_poly.type
_entity_poly.pdbx_seq_one_letter_code
_entity_poly.pdbx_strand_id
1 'polypeptide(L)'
;MKLLSSRALLLLAALTCGLALAAEEGTEELHVDTLVKPETCDVLSVMGDTLQIHYTGKLMDGKVIDTSLSRDPLVVELGKRTVITGLEQSLVGVCAGQKIKATIPAHLAYGKKGYPPTIPGDAALEFEVEVISVSQQTPWQKMVNDVFPVVCLALVPTLLGLVGLYLYKKANAQKQGKKKAKDKKSKKK
;
A
#
# COMPACT_ATOMS: atom_id res chain seq x y z
N MET A 1 33.80 -54.23 20.98
CA MET A 1 32.81 -53.58 20.09
C MET A 1 32.74 -52.09 20.42
N LYS A 2 33.31 -51.29 19.51
CA LYS A 2 32.96 -49.92 19.11
C LYS A 2 32.35 -48.98 20.16
N LEU A 3 33.19 -48.12 20.75
CA LEU A 3 32.79 -46.75 21.06
C LEU A 3 33.88 -45.79 20.57
N LEU A 4 33.71 -45.30 19.34
CA LEU A 4 34.37 -44.10 18.85
C LEU A 4 33.91 -42.94 19.73
N SER A 5 34.76 -42.58 20.70
CA SER A 5 34.56 -41.47 21.63
C SER A 5 34.62 -40.13 20.88
N SER A 6 33.45 -39.56 20.62
CA SER A 6 33.00 -38.19 20.98
C SER A 6 33.80 -36.95 20.52
N ARG A 7 34.98 -37.09 19.89
CA ARG A 7 35.77 -35.94 19.42
C ARG A 7 35.74 -35.72 17.91
N ALA A 8 35.27 -36.70 17.15
CA ALA A 8 35.17 -36.60 15.69
C ALA A 8 33.92 -35.85 15.20
N LEU A 9 32.94 -35.59 16.08
CA LEU A 9 31.71 -34.89 15.69
C LEU A 9 31.77 -33.36 15.87
N LEU A 10 32.84 -32.84 16.48
CA LEU A 10 33.01 -31.39 16.72
C LEU A 10 33.88 -30.69 15.65
N LEU A 11 34.23 -31.38 14.56
CA LEU A 11 34.98 -30.78 13.43
C LEU A 11 34.13 -30.62 12.16
N LEU A 12 32.80 -30.79 12.25
CA LEU A 12 31.85 -30.50 11.18
C LEU A 12 31.01 -29.23 11.43
N ALA A 13 31.42 -28.39 12.39
CA ALA A 13 30.82 -27.07 12.63
C ALA A 13 31.68 -25.90 12.12
N ALA A 14 32.75 -26.19 11.37
CA ALA A 14 33.65 -25.17 10.81
C ALA A 14 33.52 -25.01 9.28
N LEU A 15 32.56 -25.68 8.64
CA LEU A 15 32.38 -25.67 7.18
C LEU A 15 31.03 -25.10 6.69
N THR A 16 30.23 -24.50 7.58
CA THR A 16 29.04 -23.71 7.18
C THR A 16 29.22 -22.20 7.38
N CYS A 17 30.41 -21.72 7.74
CA CYS A 17 30.72 -20.28 7.71
C CYS A 17 31.29 -19.88 6.34
N GLY A 18 30.64 -20.33 5.27
CA GLY A 18 30.97 -20.00 3.89
C GLY A 18 29.69 -19.61 3.16
N LEU A 19 29.60 -18.35 2.74
CA LEU A 19 28.43 -17.67 2.18
C LEU A 19 27.29 -17.37 3.15
N ALA A 20 27.55 -16.41 4.04
CA ALA A 20 26.67 -15.25 4.07
C ALA A 20 27.50 -14.07 3.57
N LEU A 21 27.64 -13.94 2.24
CA LEU A 21 27.64 -12.58 1.69
C LEU A 21 26.22 -12.05 1.97
N ALA A 22 26.02 -11.56 3.19
CA ALA A 22 25.27 -10.34 3.34
C ALA A 22 26.13 -9.30 2.62
N ALA A 23 25.94 -9.21 1.30
CA ALA A 23 26.14 -7.94 0.66
C ALA A 23 25.19 -7.01 1.40
N GLU A 24 25.74 -6.25 2.33
CA GLU A 24 25.25 -4.92 2.65
C GLU A 24 25.34 -4.14 1.32
N GLU A 25 24.40 -4.43 0.39
CA GLU A 25 24.06 -3.47 -0.64
C GLU A 25 23.55 -2.28 0.15
N GLY A 26 24.39 -1.24 0.23
CA GLY A 26 23.98 0.07 0.72
C GLY A 26 22.63 0.38 0.09
N THR A 27 21.60 0.33 0.91
CA THR A 27 20.25 0.62 0.46
C THR A 27 20.26 2.11 0.25
N GLU A 28 20.57 2.55 -0.97
CA GLU A 28 20.44 3.95 -1.33
C GLU A 28 19.00 4.35 -1.01
N GLU A 29 18.82 5.24 -0.04
CA GLU A 29 17.50 5.67 0.42
C GLU A 29 16.94 6.71 -0.54
N LEU A 30 15.61 6.85 -0.55
CA LEU A 30 14.96 7.96 -1.24
C LEU A 30 15.43 9.29 -0.63
N HIS A 31 16.07 10.13 -1.43
CA HIS A 31 16.48 11.47 -1.01
C HIS A 31 15.60 12.53 -1.66
N VAL A 32 15.08 13.47 -0.86
CA VAL A 32 14.19 14.53 -1.35
C VAL A 32 14.72 15.89 -0.90
N ASP A 33 15.18 16.68 -1.86
CA ASP A 33 15.61 18.06 -1.66
C ASP A 33 14.51 19.03 -2.07
N THR A 34 14.31 20.10 -1.30
CA THR A 34 13.45 21.22 -1.73
C THR A 34 14.28 22.23 -2.50
N LEU A 35 13.97 22.41 -3.80
CA LEU A 35 14.63 23.37 -4.67
C LEU A 35 14.02 24.77 -4.53
N VAL A 36 12.69 24.84 -4.48
CA VAL A 36 11.94 26.09 -4.34
C VAL A 36 10.86 25.90 -3.31
N LYS A 37 10.87 26.73 -2.27
CA LYS A 37 9.81 26.79 -1.27
C LYS A 37 8.91 28.00 -1.58
N PRO A 38 7.58 27.81 -1.69
CA PRO A 38 6.67 28.93 -1.94
C PRO A 38 6.58 29.84 -0.70
N GLU A 39 6.15 31.09 -0.91
CA GLU A 39 5.96 32.07 0.18
C GLU A 39 4.90 31.61 1.19
N THR A 40 3.85 30.94 0.71
CA THR A 40 2.78 30.36 1.51
C THR A 40 2.69 28.86 1.25
N CYS A 41 2.58 28.08 2.32
CA CYS A 41 2.59 26.62 2.29
C CYS A 41 1.65 26.12 3.39
N ASP A 42 0.38 26.51 3.29
CA ASP A 42 -0.63 26.24 4.33
C ASP A 42 -1.19 24.82 4.22
N VAL A 43 -1.17 24.27 3.00
CA VAL A 43 -1.76 22.98 2.67
C VAL A 43 -0.64 22.02 2.26
N LEU A 44 -0.34 21.07 3.15
CA LEU A 44 0.58 19.98 2.89
C LEU A 44 -0.19 18.77 2.36
N SER A 45 0.36 18.14 1.32
CA SER A 45 -0.18 16.91 0.76
C SER A 45 -0.07 15.74 1.74
N VAL A 46 -1.12 14.93 1.81
CA VAL A 46 -1.14 13.68 2.58
C VAL A 46 -1.65 12.52 1.73
N MET A 47 -1.47 11.28 2.20
CA MET A 47 -2.04 10.10 1.55
C MET A 47 -3.54 10.28 1.29
N GLY A 48 -3.96 9.97 0.05
CA GLY A 48 -5.31 10.15 -0.45
C GLY A 48 -5.50 11.42 -1.28
N ASP A 49 -4.67 12.45 -1.11
CA ASP A 49 -4.79 13.68 -1.88
C ASP A 49 -4.45 13.49 -3.35
N THR A 50 -4.97 14.38 -4.19
CA THR A 50 -4.68 14.42 -5.61
C THR A 50 -3.80 15.62 -5.92
N LEU A 51 -2.66 15.39 -6.55
CA LEU A 51 -1.72 16.42 -6.96
C LEU A 51 -1.69 16.54 -8.48
N GLN A 52 -1.54 17.78 -8.96
CA GLN A 52 -1.14 18.05 -10.33
C GLN A 52 0.31 18.49 -10.33
N ILE A 53 1.16 17.79 -11.09
CA ILE A 53 2.59 18.03 -11.11
C ILE A 53 3.12 18.18 -12.53
N HIS A 54 4.12 19.03 -12.69
CA HIS A 54 5.07 18.90 -13.77
C HIS A 54 6.34 18.23 -13.28
N TYR A 55 6.95 17.37 -14.10
CA TYR A 55 8.17 16.68 -13.76
C TYR A 55 9.13 16.58 -14.94
N THR A 56 10.40 16.41 -14.63
CA THR A 56 11.43 15.93 -15.54
C THR A 56 12.20 14.81 -14.86
N GLY A 57 12.11 13.61 -15.42
CA GLY A 57 12.86 12.45 -14.96
C GLY A 57 14.15 12.28 -15.77
N LYS A 58 15.25 12.00 -15.08
CA LYS A 58 16.58 11.81 -15.67
C LYS A 58 17.25 10.57 -15.06
N LEU A 59 18.15 9.96 -15.82
CA LEU A 59 19.13 9.03 -15.28
C LEU A 59 20.24 9.81 -14.54
N MET A 60 21.01 9.13 -13.69
CA MET A 60 22.13 9.75 -12.95
C MET A 60 23.25 10.28 -13.84
N ASP A 61 23.31 9.87 -15.11
CA ASP A 61 24.21 10.40 -16.13
C ASP A 61 23.71 11.72 -16.76
N GLY A 62 22.54 12.22 -16.32
CA GLY A 62 21.88 13.43 -16.81
C GLY A 62 20.98 13.23 -18.02
N LYS A 63 20.90 12.02 -18.59
CA LYS A 63 20.03 11.73 -19.73
C LYS A 63 18.56 11.83 -19.31
N VAL A 64 17.82 12.75 -19.93
CA VAL A 64 16.37 12.90 -19.74
C VAL A 64 15.65 11.67 -20.29
N ILE A 65 14.85 11.02 -19.45
CA ILE A 65 14.03 9.87 -19.83
C ILE A 65 12.62 10.29 -20.24
N ASP A 66 12.06 11.29 -19.55
CA ASP A 66 10.73 11.84 -19.81
C ASP A 66 10.57 13.21 -19.13
N THR A 67 9.70 14.06 -19.68
CA THR A 67 9.33 15.36 -19.12
C THR A 67 7.89 15.70 -19.46
N SER A 68 7.15 16.28 -18.51
CA SER A 68 5.78 16.73 -18.73
C SER A 68 5.65 18.18 -19.20
N LEU A 69 6.75 18.93 -19.32
CA LEU A 69 6.70 20.39 -19.57
C LEU A 69 6.06 20.78 -20.91
N SER A 70 5.95 19.85 -21.86
CA SER A 70 5.33 20.04 -23.17
C SER A 70 3.87 19.60 -23.26
N ARG A 71 3.28 19.12 -22.16
CA ARG A 71 1.92 18.56 -22.09
C ARG A 71 1.20 19.02 -20.82
N ASP A 72 -0.06 18.62 -20.67
CA ASP A 72 -0.82 18.91 -19.45
C ASP A 72 -0.16 18.30 -18.20
N PRO A 73 -0.32 18.92 -17.01
CA PRO A 73 0.19 18.39 -15.75
C PRO A 73 -0.24 16.95 -15.49
N LEU A 74 0.68 16.13 -14.98
CA LEU A 74 0.37 14.78 -14.55
C LEU A 74 -0.47 14.82 -13.28
N VAL A 75 -1.59 14.10 -13.27
CA VAL A 75 -2.44 13.92 -12.09
C VAL A 75 -1.98 12.68 -11.33
N VAL A 76 -1.62 12.85 -10.07
CA VAL A 76 -1.16 11.76 -9.18
C VAL A 76 -2.07 11.71 -7.95
N GLU A 77 -2.66 10.55 -7.69
CA GLU A 77 -3.41 10.28 -6.45
C GLU A 77 -2.51 9.54 -5.47
N LEU A 78 -2.21 10.16 -4.33
CA LEU A 78 -1.30 9.58 -3.35
C LEU A 78 -1.92 8.34 -2.69
N GLY A 79 -1.19 7.23 -2.75
CA GLY A 79 -1.60 5.94 -2.19
C GLY A 79 -2.27 5.00 -3.21
N LYS A 80 -2.38 5.42 -4.48
CA LYS A 80 -2.92 4.59 -5.58
C LYS A 80 -1.84 3.90 -6.39
N ARG A 81 -0.55 4.25 -6.21
CA ARG A 81 0.58 3.68 -6.97
C ARG A 81 0.39 3.80 -8.49
N THR A 82 -0.14 4.94 -8.95
CA THR A 82 -0.27 5.24 -10.39
C THR A 82 1.07 5.61 -11.03
N VAL A 83 2.04 5.98 -10.21
CA VAL A 83 3.44 6.26 -10.56
C VAL A 83 4.38 5.35 -9.76
N ILE A 84 5.68 5.38 -10.09
CA ILE A 84 6.68 4.63 -9.32
C ILE A 84 6.67 5.02 -7.85
N THR A 85 6.93 4.05 -6.96
CA THR A 85 6.76 4.20 -5.52
C THR A 85 7.59 5.34 -4.94
N GLY A 86 8.84 5.52 -5.38
CA GLY A 86 9.68 6.60 -4.89
C GLY A 86 9.17 8.00 -5.27
N LEU A 87 8.56 8.13 -6.45
CA LEU A 87 7.99 9.42 -6.89
C LEU A 87 6.75 9.75 -6.05
N GLU A 88 5.86 8.77 -5.83
CA GLU A 88 4.69 8.94 -4.95
C GLU A 88 5.11 9.31 -3.52
N GLN A 89 6.14 8.65 -2.97
CA GLN A 89 6.68 8.95 -1.64
C GLN A 89 7.31 10.34 -1.54
N SER A 90 7.97 10.82 -2.61
CA SER A 90 8.55 12.16 -2.63
C SER A 90 7.52 13.30 -2.60
N LEU A 91 6.27 13.00 -2.95
CA LEU A 91 5.16 13.96 -3.05
C LEU A 91 4.35 14.07 -1.76
N VAL A 92 4.82 13.48 -0.66
CA VAL A 92 4.17 13.55 0.65
C VAL A 92 4.71 14.74 1.43
N GLY A 93 3.82 15.56 2.00
CA GLY A 93 4.23 16.73 2.78
C GLY A 93 4.76 17.88 1.93
N VAL A 94 4.33 17.97 0.67
CA VAL A 94 4.63 19.10 -0.23
C VAL A 94 3.41 19.98 -0.43
N CYS A 95 3.63 21.23 -0.81
CA CYS A 95 2.55 22.19 -1.08
C CYS A 95 2.57 22.69 -2.53
N ALA A 96 1.46 23.29 -2.96
CA ALA A 96 1.36 23.91 -4.28
C ALA A 96 2.41 25.03 -4.46
N GLY A 97 3.03 25.09 -5.63
CA GLY A 97 4.13 26.00 -5.95
C GLY A 97 5.51 25.54 -5.48
N GLN A 98 5.61 24.44 -4.72
CA GLN A 98 6.90 23.88 -4.31
C GLN A 98 7.59 23.15 -5.47
N LYS A 99 8.91 23.31 -5.58
CA LYS A 99 9.76 22.49 -6.45
C LYS A 99 10.66 21.61 -5.62
N ILE A 100 10.67 20.32 -5.93
CA ILE A 100 11.50 19.32 -5.24
C ILE A 100 12.38 18.58 -6.24
N LYS A 101 13.48 18.03 -5.73
CA LYS A 101 14.33 17.08 -6.44
C LYS A 101 14.34 15.78 -5.65
N ALA A 102 13.94 14.69 -6.29
CA ALA A 102 13.89 13.37 -5.69
C ALA A 102 14.90 12.45 -6.37
N THR A 103 15.88 11.96 -5.61
CA THR A 103 16.78 10.90 -6.05
C THR A 103 16.19 9.57 -5.59
N ILE A 104 15.72 8.79 -6.56
CA ILE A 104 14.96 7.56 -6.36
C ILE A 104 15.85 6.37 -6.67
N PRO A 105 16.13 5.50 -5.68
CA PRO A 105 16.91 4.29 -5.90
C PRO A 105 16.13 3.28 -6.75
N ALA A 106 16.85 2.37 -7.40
CA ALA A 106 16.25 1.43 -8.35
C ALA A 106 15.09 0.63 -7.77
N HIS A 107 15.18 0.18 -6.52
CA HIS A 107 14.14 -0.63 -5.87
C HIS A 107 12.81 0.12 -5.61
N LEU A 108 12.83 1.46 -5.59
CA LEU A 108 11.64 2.32 -5.53
C LEU A 108 11.21 2.84 -6.91
N ALA A 109 11.95 2.48 -7.97
CA ALA A 109 11.69 2.81 -9.36
C ALA A 109 11.34 1.57 -10.18
N TYR A 110 12.21 1.15 -11.11
CA TYR A 110 11.98 0.03 -12.04
C TYR A 110 12.75 -1.25 -11.68
N GLY A 111 13.54 -1.22 -10.60
CA GLY A 111 14.30 -2.34 -10.05
C GLY A 111 15.27 -2.98 -11.05
N LYS A 112 15.61 -4.24 -10.80
CA LYS A 112 16.51 -5.07 -11.62
C LYS A 112 16.09 -5.19 -13.08
N LYS A 113 14.79 -5.10 -13.36
CA LYS A 113 14.25 -5.25 -14.71
C LYS A 113 14.45 -3.99 -15.55
N GLY A 114 14.46 -2.80 -14.93
CA GLY A 114 14.45 -1.54 -15.64
C GLY A 114 13.19 -1.34 -16.49
N TYR A 115 13.28 -0.43 -17.46
CA TYR A 115 12.27 -0.21 -18.50
C TYR A 115 12.96 -0.07 -19.87
N PRO A 116 13.36 -1.20 -20.49
CA PRO A 116 14.08 -1.18 -21.75
C PRO A 116 13.23 -0.61 -22.91
N PRO A 117 13.84 0.08 -23.89
CA PRO A 117 15.28 0.36 -24.01
C PRO A 117 15.75 1.62 -23.25
N THR A 118 14.85 2.34 -22.60
CA THR A 118 15.10 3.70 -22.10
C THR A 118 15.78 3.72 -20.73
N ILE A 119 15.38 2.83 -19.82
CA ILE A 119 15.86 2.76 -18.45
C ILE A 119 16.52 1.39 -18.23
N PRO A 120 17.84 1.34 -17.94
CA PRO A 120 18.51 0.08 -17.66
C PRO A 120 18.04 -0.52 -16.33
N GLY A 121 18.32 -1.82 -16.14
CA GLY A 121 18.11 -2.47 -14.85
C GLY A 121 19.00 -1.87 -13.77
N ASP A 122 18.51 -1.86 -12.53
CA ASP A 122 19.21 -1.33 -11.36
C ASP A 122 19.60 0.16 -11.46
N ALA A 123 18.94 0.91 -12.35
CA ALA A 123 19.15 2.34 -12.49
C ALA A 123 18.43 3.14 -11.40
N ALA A 124 19.19 4.00 -10.70
CA ALA A 124 18.63 5.10 -9.93
C ALA A 124 18.19 6.24 -10.86
N LEU A 125 17.17 7.00 -10.43
CA LEU A 125 16.57 8.08 -11.20
C LEU A 125 16.57 9.37 -10.39
N GLU A 126 16.76 10.51 -11.08
CA GLU A 126 16.56 11.83 -10.51
C GLU A 126 15.30 12.45 -11.11
N PHE A 127 14.39 12.91 -10.27
CA PHE A 127 13.18 13.61 -10.68
C PHE A 127 13.18 15.03 -10.13
N GLU A 128 13.12 16.01 -11.02
CA GLU A 128 12.76 17.38 -10.68
C GLU A 128 11.26 17.53 -10.84
N VAL A 129 10.56 17.95 -9.79
CA VAL A 129 9.10 18.03 -9.76
C VAL A 129 8.64 19.40 -9.29
N GLU A 130 7.68 19.98 -9.99
CA GLU A 130 6.98 21.21 -9.64
C GLU A 130 5.51 20.90 -9.37
N VAL A 131 5.06 21.21 -8.16
CA VAL A 131 3.68 20.98 -7.73
C VAL A 131 2.83 22.16 -8.18
N ILE A 132 1.85 21.91 -9.05
CA ILE A 132 0.95 22.93 -9.58
C ILE A 132 -0.22 23.15 -8.64
N SER A 133 -0.85 22.07 -8.18
CA SER A 133 -1.97 22.13 -7.24
C SER A 133 -2.05 20.89 -6.36
N VAL A 134 -2.65 21.07 -5.17
CA VAL A 134 -2.97 20.01 -4.22
C VAL A 134 -4.46 20.07 -3.94
N SER A 135 -5.18 19.01 -4.31
CA SER A 135 -6.60 18.84 -4.05
C SER A 135 -6.77 17.86 -2.89
N GLN A 136 -7.09 18.40 -1.72
CA GLN A 136 -7.28 17.59 -0.52
C GLN A 136 -8.58 16.79 -0.56
N GLN A 137 -8.55 15.58 -0.01
CA GLN A 137 -9.79 14.87 0.24
C GLN A 137 -10.61 15.61 1.31
N THR A 138 -11.90 15.80 1.04
CA THR A 138 -12.78 16.36 2.06
C THR A 138 -12.85 15.42 3.28
N PRO A 139 -12.95 15.94 4.51
CA PRO A 139 -13.08 15.11 5.71
C PRO A 139 -14.22 14.09 5.63
N TRP A 140 -15.31 14.46 4.95
CA TRP A 140 -16.43 13.56 4.66
C TRP A 140 -16.07 12.44 3.69
N GLN A 141 -15.32 12.72 2.62
CA GLN A 141 -14.83 11.68 1.70
C GLN A 141 -13.95 10.67 2.43
N LYS A 142 -13.05 11.15 3.30
CA LYS A 142 -12.21 10.28 4.14
C LYS A 142 -13.06 9.39 5.06
N MET A 143 -14.07 9.97 5.72
CA MET A 143 -15.00 9.21 6.55
C MET A 143 -15.78 8.17 5.74
N VAL A 144 -16.30 8.52 4.56
CA VAL A 144 -17.04 7.58 3.71
C VAL A 144 -16.12 6.45 3.24
N ASN A 145 -14.91 6.73 2.80
CA ASN A 145 -13.99 5.72 2.30
C ASN A 145 -13.48 4.77 3.40
N ASP A 146 -13.22 5.28 4.61
CA ASP A 146 -12.64 4.47 5.69
C ASP A 146 -13.71 3.83 6.59
N VAL A 147 -14.78 4.55 6.93
CA VAL A 147 -15.77 4.12 7.95
C VAL A 147 -16.92 3.34 7.32
N PHE A 148 -17.42 3.77 6.16
CA PHE A 148 -18.62 3.17 5.58
C PHE A 148 -18.46 1.68 5.23
N PRO A 149 -17.33 1.22 4.62
CA PRO A 149 -17.15 -0.20 4.33
C PRO A 149 -17.12 -1.05 5.60
N VAL A 150 -16.44 -0.58 6.65
CA VAL A 150 -16.34 -1.29 7.94
C VAL A 150 -17.71 -1.38 8.60
N VAL A 151 -18.46 -0.27 8.61
CA VAL A 151 -19.82 -0.22 9.14
C VAL A 151 -20.74 -1.16 8.36
N CYS A 152 -20.69 -1.16 7.02
CA CYS A 152 -21.47 -2.10 6.21
C CYS A 152 -21.09 -3.56 6.48
N LEU A 153 -19.80 -3.88 6.57
CA LEU A 153 -19.32 -5.23 6.87
C LEU A 153 -19.73 -5.71 8.26
N ALA A 154 -19.92 -4.82 9.24
CA ALA A 154 -20.41 -5.19 10.57
C ALA A 154 -21.96 -5.25 10.64
N LEU A 155 -22.64 -4.28 10.04
CA LEU A 155 -24.09 -4.15 10.14
C LEU A 155 -24.85 -5.17 9.29
N VAL A 156 -24.35 -5.50 8.09
CA VAL A 156 -25.04 -6.43 7.20
C VAL A 156 -25.11 -7.84 7.78
N PRO A 157 -24.01 -8.46 8.27
CA PRO A 157 -24.06 -9.78 8.88
C PRO A 157 -24.85 -9.81 10.19
N THR A 158 -24.78 -8.75 11.00
CA THR A 158 -25.54 -8.67 12.26
C THR A 158 -27.03 -8.60 11.99
N LEU A 159 -27.47 -7.79 11.02
CA LEU A 159 -28.87 -7.76 10.59
C LEU A 159 -29.35 -9.11 10.05
N LEU A 160 -28.57 -9.74 9.16
CA LEU A 160 -28.90 -11.08 8.64
C LEU A 160 -28.95 -12.13 9.75
N GLY A 161 -28.04 -12.05 10.72
CA GLY A 161 -28.01 -12.91 11.90
C GLY A 161 -29.25 -12.74 12.78
N LEU A 162 -29.67 -11.49 13.05
CA LEU A 162 -30.88 -11.18 13.83
C LEU A 162 -32.15 -11.64 13.11
N VAL A 163 -32.25 -11.41 11.80
CA VAL A 163 -33.35 -11.91 10.97
C VAL A 163 -33.38 -13.44 10.99
N GLY A 164 -32.22 -14.09 10.83
CA GLY A 164 -32.07 -15.54 10.92
C GLY A 164 -32.52 -16.10 12.28
N LEU A 165 -32.09 -15.47 13.38
CA LEU A 165 -32.45 -15.85 14.75
C LEU A 165 -33.96 -15.67 15.00
N TYR A 166 -34.54 -14.58 14.49
CA TYR A 166 -35.98 -14.36 14.55
C TYR A 166 -36.77 -15.45 13.81
N LEU A 167 -36.37 -15.77 12.57
CA LEU A 167 -37.00 -16.83 11.77
C LEU A 167 -36.83 -18.21 12.42
N TYR A 168 -35.66 -18.52 12.99
CA TYR A 168 -35.40 -19.75 13.73
C TYR A 168 -36.33 -19.88 14.94
N LYS A 169 -36.45 -18.82 15.76
CA LYS A 169 -37.36 -18.80 16.91
C LYS A 169 -38.82 -18.96 16.48
N LYS A 170 -39.24 -18.30 15.40
CA LYS A 170 -40.60 -18.39 14.84
C LYS A 170 -40.93 -19.79 14.35
N ALA A 171 -40.02 -20.44 13.61
CA ALA A 171 -40.21 -21.81 13.13
C ALA A 171 -40.29 -22.84 14.28
N ASN A 172 -39.46 -22.68 15.31
CA ASN A 172 -39.47 -23.55 16.49
C ASN A 172 -40.74 -23.40 17.33
N ALA A 173 -41.27 -22.18 17.49
CA ALA A 173 -42.55 -21.95 18.17
C ALA A 173 -43.72 -22.71 17.47
N GLN A 174 -43.74 -22.72 16.13
CA GLN A 174 -44.77 -23.46 15.37
C GLN A 174 -44.64 -24.98 15.50
N LYS A 175 -43.42 -25.53 15.54
CA LYS A 175 -43.19 -26.97 15.76
C LYS A 175 -43.72 -27.45 17.11
N GLN A 176 -43.53 -26.66 18.16
CA GLN A 176 -44.06 -26.98 19.50
C GLN A 176 -45.60 -26.95 19.55
N GLY A 177 -46.24 -26.01 18.85
CA GLY A 177 -47.70 -25.95 18.74
C GLY A 177 -48.30 -27.16 18.00
N LYS A 178 -47.68 -27.58 16.89
CA LYS A 178 -48.14 -28.76 16.11
C LYS A 178 -47.94 -30.08 16.88
N LYS A 179 -46.84 -30.24 17.65
CA LYS A 179 -46.61 -31.42 18.49
C LYS A 179 -47.65 -31.55 19.60
N LYS A 180 -47.94 -30.44 20.32
CA LYS A 180 -49.01 -30.41 21.35
C LYS A 180 -50.40 -30.67 20.80
N ALA A 181 -50.70 -30.23 19.57
CA ALA A 181 -51.98 -30.51 18.90
C ALA A 181 -52.11 -31.99 18.48
N LYS A 182 -51.02 -32.62 18.05
CA LYS A 182 -50.99 -34.05 17.67
C LYS A 182 -51.13 -34.97 18.89
N ASP A 183 -50.46 -34.65 19.99
CA ASP A 183 -50.54 -35.43 21.25
C ASP A 183 -51.94 -35.36 21.89
N LYS A 184 -52.63 -34.21 21.80
CA LYS A 184 -54.04 -34.09 22.23
C LYS A 184 -55.01 -34.90 21.37
N LYS A 185 -54.72 -35.13 20.09
CA LYS A 185 -55.58 -35.91 19.18
C LYS A 185 -55.35 -37.43 19.35
N SER A 186 -54.15 -37.85 19.75
CA SER A 186 -53.83 -39.26 20.05
C SER A 186 -54.38 -39.75 21.40
N LYS A 187 -54.66 -38.85 22.36
CA LYS A 187 -55.29 -39.19 23.65
C LYS A 187 -56.83 -39.22 23.63
N LYS A 188 -57.44 -38.89 22.49
CA LYS A 188 -58.91 -38.81 22.32
C LYS A 188 -59.46 -39.93 21.42
N LYS A 189 -58.65 -40.96 21.16
CA LYS A 189 -58.97 -42.18 20.44
C LYS A 189 -58.56 -43.34 21.34
#